data_AF-A0A1X7K8V6-F1
#
_entry.id   AF-A0A1X7K8V6-F1
#
_cell.length_a   1.000
_cell.length_b   1.000
_cell.length_c   1.000
_cell.angle_alpha   90.00
_cell.angle_beta   90.00
_cell.angle_gamma   90.00
#
_symmetry.space_group_name_H-M   'P 1'
#
loop_
_entity.id
_entity.type
_entity.pdbx_description
1 polymer ?
#
loop_
_entity_poly.entity_id
_entity_poly.type
_entity_poly.pdbx_seq_one_letter_code
_entity_poly.pdbx_strand_id
1 'polypeptide(L)'
;MLAKYPRLSLNMGCAMAESYKQYTDSLCQKLAKAYIRHVMKDSGRPVAFVNAENGQRVQVMLEEASTATCIHKGLVNPAEKEYPGLTGRAFVIHMLNICLDGDEISEEGLDVMKSVFADGVASYFEREKSND
;
A
#
# COMPACT_ATOMS: atom_id res chain seq x y z
N MET A 1 -5.66 48.65 22.81
CA MET A 1 -4.79 47.48 22.55
C MET A 1 -5.63 46.37 21.93
N LEU A 2 -5.58 46.22 20.61
CA LEU A 2 -6.15 45.06 19.91
C LEU A 2 -4.98 44.22 19.41
N ALA A 3 -4.66 43.15 20.13
CA ALA A 3 -3.66 42.19 19.69
C ALA A 3 -4.26 41.33 18.57
N LYS A 4 -3.71 41.49 17.36
CA LYS A 4 -3.93 40.61 16.21
C LYS A 4 -3.48 39.18 16.56
N TYR A 5 -4.40 38.24 16.56
CA TYR A 5 -4.07 36.81 16.53
C TYR A 5 -3.44 36.47 15.17
N PRO A 6 -2.21 35.93 15.09
CA PRO A 6 -1.66 35.42 13.85
C PRO A 6 -2.33 34.09 13.49
N ARG A 7 -2.62 33.92 12.19
CA ARG A 7 -3.11 32.69 11.55
C ARG A 7 -2.18 31.48 11.78
N LEU A 8 -2.22 30.86 12.95
CA LEU A 8 -1.36 29.70 13.30
C LEU A 8 -2.06 28.33 13.19
N SER A 9 -3.35 28.29 12.87
CA SER A 9 -4.12 27.04 12.86
C SER A 9 -4.04 26.21 11.56
N LEU A 10 -3.63 26.78 10.43
CA LEU A 10 -3.59 26.06 9.14
C LEU A 10 -2.26 25.34 8.85
N ASN A 11 -1.13 25.88 9.31
CA ASN A 11 0.19 25.32 8.99
C ASN A 11 0.52 24.04 9.77
N MET A 12 -0.06 23.84 10.95
CA MET A 12 0.26 22.69 11.81
C MET A 12 -0.43 21.40 11.36
N GLY A 13 -1.64 21.51 10.80
CA GLY A 13 -2.34 20.36 10.18
C GLY A 13 -1.69 19.88 8.89
N CYS A 14 -1.11 20.79 8.10
CA CYS A 14 -0.40 20.48 6.86
C CYS A 14 0.91 19.71 7.12
N ALA A 15 1.72 20.16 8.08
CA ALA A 15 2.97 19.50 8.45
C ALA A 15 2.76 18.08 9.02
N MET A 16 1.72 17.89 9.85
CA MET A 16 1.37 16.55 10.35
C MET A 16 0.88 15.62 9.24
N ALA A 17 0.09 16.13 8.29
CA ALA A 17 -0.36 15.35 7.13
C ALA A 17 0.80 15.00 6.17
N GLU A 18 1.73 15.92 5.94
CA GLU A 18 2.94 15.68 5.14
C GLU A 18 3.86 14.65 5.80
N SER A 19 4.06 14.74 7.12
CA SER A 19 4.85 13.76 7.87
C SER A 19 4.23 12.36 7.83
N TYR A 20 2.90 12.27 7.91
CA TYR A 20 2.17 11.01 7.82
C TYR A 20 2.30 10.40 6.42
N LYS A 21 2.03 11.18 5.37
CA LYS A 21 2.11 10.70 3.99
C LYS A 21 3.52 10.20 3.64
N GLN A 22 4.54 10.99 3.95
CA GLN A 22 5.94 10.58 3.72
C GLN A 22 6.29 9.30 4.46
N TYR A 23 5.80 9.15 5.68
CA TYR A 23 6.03 7.96 6.49
C TYR A 23 5.32 6.72 5.92
N THR A 24 4.05 6.83 5.55
CA THR A 24 3.33 5.72 4.92
C THR A 24 3.89 5.36 3.55
N ASP A 25 4.31 6.35 2.76
CA ASP A 25 4.95 6.11 1.45
C ASP A 25 6.25 5.32 1.64
N SER A 26 7.05 5.66 2.66
CA SER A 26 8.28 4.94 3.02
C SER A 26 8.01 3.50 3.46
N LEU A 27 6.99 3.28 4.29
CA LEU A 27 6.59 1.94 4.72
C LEU A 27 6.07 1.09 3.56
N CYS A 28 5.27 1.67 2.66
CA CYS A 28 4.80 0.99 1.45
C CYS A 28 5.97 0.57 0.54
N GLN A 29 6.97 1.44 0.36
CA GLN A 29 8.19 1.10 -0.40
C GLN A 29 9.00 -0.01 0.28
N LYS A 30 9.12 0.04 1.61
CA LYS A 30 9.81 -0.99 2.39
C LYS A 30 9.13 -2.35 2.23
N LEU A 31 7.81 -2.39 2.38
CA LEU A 31 7.01 -3.59 2.20
C LEU A 31 7.07 -4.11 0.75
N ALA A 32 7.03 -3.22 -0.25
CA ALA A 32 7.20 -3.59 -1.65
C ALA A 32 8.54 -4.29 -1.91
N LYS A 33 9.65 -3.74 -1.40
CA LYS A 33 10.98 -4.36 -1.50
C LYS A 33 11.02 -5.72 -0.83
N ALA A 34 10.48 -5.82 0.40
CA ALA A 34 10.47 -7.06 1.16
C ALA A 34 9.68 -8.15 0.43
N TYR A 35 8.50 -7.82 -0.10
CA TYR A 35 7.68 -8.73 -0.89
C TYR A 35 8.37 -9.19 -2.17
N ILE A 36 8.95 -8.26 -2.96
CA ILE A 36 9.65 -8.60 -4.20
C ILE A 36 10.83 -9.53 -3.91
N ARG A 37 11.62 -9.23 -2.85
CA ARG A 37 12.73 -10.09 -2.43
C ARG A 37 12.26 -11.49 -2.07
N HIS A 38 11.16 -11.61 -1.32
CA HIS A 38 10.57 -12.89 -0.98
C HIS A 38 10.16 -13.68 -2.24
N VAL A 39 9.40 -13.05 -3.15
CA VAL A 39 8.99 -13.68 -4.42
C VAL A 39 10.20 -14.10 -5.27
N MET A 40 11.25 -13.28 -5.31
CA MET A 40 12.49 -13.60 -6.02
C MET A 40 13.26 -14.76 -5.38
N LYS A 41 13.33 -14.85 -4.04
CA LYS A 41 13.97 -15.97 -3.33
C LYS A 41 13.24 -17.28 -3.64
N ASP A 42 11.91 -17.27 -3.66
CA ASP A 42 11.11 -18.49 -3.79
C ASP A 42 10.96 -18.98 -5.24
N SER A 43 10.84 -18.06 -6.21
CA SER A 43 10.53 -18.42 -7.61
C SER A 43 11.66 -18.14 -8.60
N GLY A 44 12.73 -17.44 -8.18
CA GLY A 44 13.82 -17.01 -9.04
C GLY A 44 13.43 -15.92 -10.06
N ARG A 45 12.18 -15.44 -10.05
CA ARG A 45 11.67 -14.40 -10.97
C ARG A 45 10.75 -13.44 -10.22
N PRO A 46 10.82 -12.11 -10.45
CA PRO A 46 9.95 -11.14 -9.78
C PRO A 46 8.56 -11.08 -10.46
N VAL A 47 7.84 -12.20 -10.51
CA VAL A 47 6.50 -12.28 -11.13
C VAL A 47 5.49 -12.71 -10.09
N ALA A 48 4.38 -11.98 -9.98
CA ALA A 48 3.30 -12.32 -9.07
C ALA A 48 2.02 -12.75 -9.81
N PHE A 49 1.62 -13.99 -9.53
CA PHE A 49 0.28 -14.57 -9.68
C PHE A 49 -0.37 -14.73 -11.07
N VAL A 50 -1.44 -15.52 -11.06
CA VAL A 50 -2.27 -16.05 -12.14
C VAL A 50 -3.71 -15.92 -11.64
N ASN A 51 -4.65 -15.43 -12.46
CA ASN A 51 -6.07 -15.48 -12.09
C ASN A 51 -6.55 -16.94 -12.19
N ALA A 52 -6.93 -17.52 -11.05
CA ALA A 52 -7.35 -18.92 -10.98
C ALA A 52 -8.81 -19.15 -11.40
N GLU A 53 -9.66 -18.11 -11.43
CA GLU A 53 -11.09 -18.26 -11.69
C GLU A 53 -11.42 -18.46 -13.18
N ASN A 54 -10.56 -17.98 -14.08
CA ASN A 54 -10.70 -18.16 -15.53
C ASN A 54 -9.53 -18.94 -16.16
N GLY A 55 -8.60 -19.47 -15.35
CA GLY A 55 -7.40 -20.16 -15.81
C GLY A 55 -6.40 -19.27 -16.56
N GLN A 56 -6.62 -17.95 -16.59
CA GLN A 56 -5.82 -17.02 -17.36
C GLN A 56 -4.60 -16.56 -16.55
N ARG A 57 -3.42 -16.97 -17.02
CA ARG A 57 -2.14 -16.61 -16.40
C ARG A 57 -1.69 -15.24 -16.91
N VAL A 58 -1.86 -14.19 -16.11
CA VAL A 58 -1.28 -12.88 -16.39
C VAL A 58 0.02 -12.75 -15.63
N GLN A 59 1.14 -12.67 -16.35
CA GLN A 59 2.43 -12.40 -15.71
C GLN A 59 2.58 -10.90 -15.50
N VAL A 60 2.42 -10.46 -14.26
CA VAL A 60 2.76 -9.08 -13.88
C VAL A 60 4.17 -9.06 -13.32
N MET A 61 5.06 -8.35 -14.00
CA MET A 61 6.40 -8.07 -13.48
C MET A 61 6.28 -7.12 -12.29
N LEU A 62 6.84 -7.51 -11.15
CA LEU A 62 6.82 -6.69 -9.96
C LEU A 62 7.92 -5.62 -10.03
N GLU A 63 7.50 -4.38 -10.21
CA GLU A 63 8.35 -3.21 -10.00
C GLU A 63 8.06 -2.60 -8.62
N GLU A 64 9.09 -2.09 -7.96
CA GLU A 64 8.97 -1.55 -6.60
C GLU A 64 7.93 -0.43 -6.51
N ALA A 65 8.01 0.57 -7.41
CA ALA A 65 7.11 1.73 -7.40
C ALA A 65 5.65 1.32 -7.68
N SER A 66 5.45 0.41 -8.63
CA SER A 66 4.12 -0.13 -8.98
C SER A 66 3.55 -0.98 -7.84
N THR A 67 4.40 -1.80 -7.20
CA THR A 67 4.03 -2.59 -6.02
C THR A 67 3.65 -1.71 -4.83
N ALA A 68 4.43 -0.66 -4.54
CA ALA A 68 4.11 0.31 -3.50
C ALA A 68 2.78 1.03 -3.80
N THR A 69 2.51 1.33 -5.07
CA THR A 69 1.22 1.89 -5.50
C THR A 69 0.06 0.93 -5.27
N CYS A 70 0.24 -0.36 -5.53
CA CYS A 70 -0.75 -1.39 -5.23
C CYS A 70 -1.03 -1.47 -3.72
N ILE A 71 0.00 -1.44 -2.87
CA ILE A 71 -0.16 -1.41 -1.41
C ILE A 71 -0.95 -0.19 -0.97
N HIS A 72 -0.66 1.00 -1.52
CA HIS A 72 -1.45 2.18 -1.21
C HIS A 72 -2.93 2.02 -1.57
N LYS A 73 -3.22 1.49 -2.75
CA LYS A 73 -4.60 1.34 -3.23
C LYS A 73 -5.37 0.23 -2.53
N GLY A 74 -4.70 -0.88 -2.19
CA GLY A 74 -5.32 -2.06 -1.59
C GLY A 74 -5.34 -2.06 -0.06
N LEU A 75 -4.50 -1.25 0.59
CA LEU A 75 -4.41 -1.24 2.05
C LEU A 75 -4.59 0.16 2.65
N VAL A 76 -3.82 1.15 2.21
CA VAL A 76 -3.82 2.50 2.82
C VAL A 76 -5.14 3.23 2.56
N ASN A 77 -5.54 3.36 1.30
CA ASN A 77 -6.74 4.10 0.93
C ASN A 77 -8.03 3.49 1.50
N PRO A 78 -8.24 2.16 1.46
CA PRO A 78 -9.41 1.53 2.06
C PRO A 78 -9.47 1.75 3.58
N ALA A 79 -8.35 1.59 4.28
CA ALA A 79 -8.27 1.80 5.72
C ALA A 79 -8.61 3.25 6.13
N GLU A 80 -8.11 4.25 5.39
CA GLU A 80 -8.43 5.65 5.66
C GLU A 80 -9.90 6.00 5.35
N LYS A 81 -10.48 5.33 4.35
CA LYS A 81 -11.89 5.49 3.99
C LYS A 81 -12.81 4.88 5.04
N GLU A 82 -12.44 3.72 5.58
CA GLU A 82 -13.20 3.01 6.61
C GLU A 82 -13.08 3.69 7.99
N TYR A 83 -11.89 4.20 8.32
CA TYR A 83 -11.61 4.84 9.61
C TYR A 83 -11.11 6.28 9.43
N PRO A 84 -11.99 7.28 9.28
CA PRO A 84 -11.56 8.66 9.03
C PRO A 84 -10.73 9.26 10.16
N GLY A 85 -9.76 10.13 9.79
CA GLY A 85 -9.00 10.93 10.74
C GLY A 85 -7.84 10.17 11.41
N LEU A 86 -7.55 10.50 12.68
CA LEU A 86 -6.38 9.98 13.39
C LEU A 86 -6.42 8.46 13.59
N THR A 87 -7.61 7.90 13.77
CA THR A 87 -7.80 6.46 13.98
C THR A 87 -7.37 5.65 12.76
N GLY A 88 -7.79 6.03 11.54
CA GLY A 88 -7.34 5.34 10.33
C GLY A 88 -5.86 5.51 10.07
N ARG A 89 -5.29 6.69 10.35
CA ARG A 89 -3.84 6.89 10.22
C ARG A 89 -3.06 5.97 11.15
N ALA A 90 -3.49 5.83 12.41
CA ALA A 90 -2.87 4.91 13.36
C ALA A 90 -3.05 3.45 12.93
N PHE A 91 -4.23 3.09 12.42
CA PHE A 91 -4.52 1.76 11.90
C PHE A 91 -3.66 1.41 10.68
N VAL A 92 -3.53 2.32 9.70
CA VAL A 92 -2.65 2.15 8.53
C VAL A 92 -1.21 1.92 8.95
N ILE A 93 -0.69 2.76 9.84
CA ILE A 93 0.68 2.62 10.35
C ILE A 93 0.84 1.27 11.04
N HIS A 94 -0.12 0.87 11.88
CA HIS A 94 -0.08 -0.42 12.55
C HIS A 94 -0.06 -1.57 11.54
N MET A 95 -0.99 -1.57 10.58
CA MET A 95 -1.09 -2.60 9.53
C MET A 95 0.19 -2.69 8.70
N LEU A 96 0.78 -1.57 8.28
CA LEU A 96 2.03 -1.58 7.52
C LEU A 96 3.21 -2.12 8.34
N ASN A 97 3.25 -1.87 9.65
CA ASN A 97 4.32 -2.38 10.52
C ASN A 97 4.17 -3.87 10.81
N ILE A 98 2.94 -4.40 11.00
CA ILE A 98 2.77 -5.85 11.21
C ILE A 98 3.13 -6.66 9.97
N CYS A 99 3.06 -6.07 8.78
CA CYS A 99 3.48 -6.71 7.53
C CYS A 99 5.00 -6.88 7.40
N LEU A 100 5.79 -6.30 8.30
CA LEU A 100 7.25 -6.29 8.25
C LEU A 100 7.82 -7.02 9.46
N ASP A 101 8.77 -7.92 9.22
CA ASP A 101 9.65 -8.48 10.24
C ASP A 101 11.08 -7.94 10.00
N GLY A 102 11.37 -6.80 10.62
CA GLY A 102 12.59 -6.04 10.35
C GLY A 102 12.63 -5.54 8.90
N ASP A 103 13.52 -6.12 8.09
CA ASP A 103 13.71 -5.81 6.67
C ASP A 103 13.11 -6.87 5.72
N GLU A 104 12.56 -7.94 6.27
CA GLU A 104 11.85 -8.98 5.54
C GLU A 104 10.34 -8.82 5.71
N ILE A 105 9.58 -9.58 4.92
CA ILE A 105 8.12 -9.61 5.02
C ILE A 105 7.70 -10.64 6.06
N SER A 106 6.71 -10.30 6.90
CA SER A 106 6.12 -11.23 7.87
C SER A 106 5.13 -12.19 7.22
N GLU A 107 4.68 -13.21 7.95
CA GLU A 107 3.61 -14.12 7.50
C GLU A 107 2.30 -13.35 7.26
N GLU A 108 1.93 -12.46 8.18
CA GLU A 108 0.77 -11.57 8.04
C GLU A 108 0.93 -10.65 6.83
N GLY A 109 2.16 -10.16 6.58
CA GLY A 109 2.49 -9.37 5.41
C GLY A 109 2.24 -10.13 4.12
N LEU A 110 2.62 -11.40 4.04
CA LEU A 110 2.37 -12.23 2.86
C LEU A 110 0.88 -12.42 2.60
N ASP A 111 0.08 -12.65 3.64
CA ASP A 111 -1.37 -12.80 3.49
C ASP A 111 -2.05 -11.50 3.07
N VAL A 112 -1.63 -10.37 3.63
CA VAL A 112 -2.09 -9.04 3.19
C VAL A 112 -1.72 -8.81 1.72
N MET A 113 -0.48 -9.12 1.31
CA MET A 113 -0.06 -8.92 -0.08
C MET A 113 -0.84 -9.80 -1.06
N LYS A 114 -1.19 -11.04 -0.70
CA LYS A 114 -2.07 -11.88 -1.53
C LYS A 114 -3.42 -11.20 -1.76
N SER A 115 -4.02 -10.60 -0.73
CA SER A 115 -5.28 -9.85 -0.86
C SER A 115 -5.12 -8.60 -1.73
N VAL A 116 -4.09 -7.78 -1.46
CA VAL A 116 -3.81 -6.55 -2.22
C VAL A 116 -3.64 -6.83 -3.71
N PHE A 117 -2.94 -7.92 -4.06
CA PHE A 117 -2.74 -8.30 -5.45
C PHE A 117 -3.94 -9.02 -6.08
N ALA A 118 -4.73 -9.76 -5.31
CA ALA A 118 -6.01 -10.29 -5.81
C ALA A 118 -6.92 -9.14 -6.26
N ASP A 119 -7.08 -8.11 -5.43
CA ASP A 119 -7.89 -6.92 -5.74
C ASP A 119 -7.28 -6.08 -6.86
N GLY A 120 -5.94 -5.95 -6.88
CA GLY A 120 -5.21 -5.24 -7.94
C GLY A 120 -5.36 -5.89 -9.32
N VAL A 121 -5.34 -7.23 -9.38
CA VAL A 121 -5.55 -8.01 -10.61
C VAL A 121 -7.01 -7.94 -11.05
N ALA A 122 -7.98 -8.06 -10.14
CA ALA A 122 -9.40 -7.86 -10.46
C ALA A 122 -9.65 -6.47 -11.07
N SER A 123 -9.08 -5.43 -10.47
CA SER A 123 -9.17 -4.04 -10.97
C SER A 123 -8.51 -3.84 -12.34
N TYR A 124 -7.42 -4.56 -12.64
CA TYR A 124 -6.78 -4.54 -13.96
C TYR A 124 -7.72 -5.12 -15.02
N PHE A 125 -8.31 -6.29 -14.75
CA PHE A 125 -9.22 -6.96 -15.68
C PHE A 125 -10.52 -6.20 -15.92
N GLU A 126 -11.08 -5.54 -14.90
CA GLU A 126 -12.25 -4.67 -15.06
C GLU A 126 -11.96 -3.49 -15.99
N ARG A 127 -10.75 -2.93 -15.93
CA ARG A 127 -10.31 -1.85 -16.83
C ARG A 127 -10.09 -2.33 -18.25
N GLU A 128 -9.50 -3.50 -18.46
CA GLU A 128 -9.37 -4.05 -19.82
C GLU A 128 -10.74 -4.33 -20.45
N LYS A 129 -11.69 -4.90 -19.69
CA LYS A 129 -13.07 -5.10 -20.17
C LYS A 129 -13.85 -3.81 -20.44
N SER A 130 -13.48 -2.70 -19.82
CA SER A 130 -14.15 -1.40 -19.98
C SER A 130 -13.56 -0.56 -21.12
N ASN A 131 -12.43 -0.99 -21.70
CA ASN A 131 -11.76 -0.34 -22.82
C ASN A 131 -12.02 -1.06 -24.16
N ASP A 132 -12.78 -2.15 -24.15
CA ASP A 132 -13.37 -2.82 -25.32
C ASP A 132 -14.83 -2.35 -25.52
#